data_AF-A0A239B3F2-F1
#
_entry.id   AF-A0A239B3F2-F1
#
_cell.length_a   1.000
_cell.length_b   1.000
_cell.length_c   1.000
_cell.angle_alpha   90.00
_cell.angle_beta   90.00
_cell.angle_gamma   90.00
#
_symmetry.space_group_name_H-M   'P 1'
#
loop_
_entity.id
_entity.type
_entity.pdbx_description
1 polymer ?
#
loop_
_entity_poly.entity_id
_entity_poly.type
_entity_poly.pdbx_seq_one_letter_code
_entity_poly.pdbx_strand_id
1 'polypeptide(L)'
;MAADPPVEPIRLLPLLPRRPGPSFVVDVDGSPTGHRALVWALREAARREGTVLAVAAVDPPADDPLPGQRPSDVDAREAALARADAAVVRAIAETGVSGRVRTVAVDRSLLDALSTAARGGDLVLVGSGGRTLLRPLAPRFPGRRLASGA
;
A
#
# COMPACT_ATOMS: atom_id res chain seq x y z
N MET A 1 -18.46 -45.64 -33.19
CA MET A 1 -17.83 -45.15 -31.93
C MET A 1 -17.05 -43.90 -32.31
N ALA A 2 -17.69 -42.73 -32.28
CA ALA A 2 -17.08 -41.47 -32.71
C ALA A 2 -16.23 -40.90 -31.57
N ALA A 3 -14.98 -40.57 -31.85
CA ALA A 3 -14.06 -40.00 -30.88
C ALA A 3 -14.50 -38.58 -30.51
N ASP A 4 -14.53 -38.29 -29.22
CA ASP A 4 -14.84 -36.97 -28.67
C ASP A 4 -13.74 -35.97 -29.07
N PRO A 5 -14.06 -34.78 -29.60
CA PRO A 5 -13.05 -33.82 -30.01
C PRO A 5 -12.19 -33.38 -28.81
N PRO A 6 -10.90 -33.09 -29.03
CA PRO A 6 -10.01 -32.69 -27.96
C PRO A 6 -10.48 -31.36 -27.36
N VAL A 7 -10.86 -31.38 -26.07
CA VAL A 7 -11.23 -30.19 -25.32
C VAL A 7 -9.96 -29.40 -25.02
N GLU A 8 -9.80 -28.26 -25.70
CA GLU A 8 -8.69 -27.35 -25.45
C GLU A 8 -8.95 -26.57 -24.15
N PRO A 9 -7.99 -26.54 -23.20
CA PRO A 9 -8.18 -25.87 -21.93
C PRO A 9 -8.28 -24.35 -22.13
N ILE A 10 -9.48 -23.81 -21.89
CA ILE A 10 -9.72 -22.36 -21.87
C ILE A 10 -8.94 -21.77 -20.70
N ARG A 11 -7.96 -20.90 -21.01
CA ARG A 11 -7.34 -20.05 -19.98
C ARG A 11 -8.36 -19.01 -19.54
N LEU A 12 -8.96 -19.24 -18.38
CA LEU A 12 -9.73 -18.20 -17.71
C LEU A 12 -8.77 -17.07 -17.32
N LEU A 13 -8.96 -15.90 -17.91
CA LEU A 13 -8.40 -14.67 -17.36
C LEU A 13 -8.86 -14.59 -15.90
N PRO A 14 -7.97 -14.24 -14.95
CA PRO A 14 -8.36 -14.14 -13.55
C PRO A 14 -9.57 -13.20 -13.46
N LEU A 15 -10.70 -13.74 -13.01
CA LEU A 15 -11.89 -12.95 -12.75
C LEU A 15 -11.50 -11.92 -11.69
N LEU A 16 -11.24 -10.69 -12.12
CA LEU A 16 -11.02 -9.60 -11.19
C LEU A 16 -12.27 -9.54 -10.30
N PRO A 17 -12.12 -9.57 -8.97
CA PRO A 17 -13.27 -9.51 -8.08
C PRO A 17 -14.09 -8.28 -8.46
N ARG A 18 -15.42 -8.45 -8.54
CA ARG A 18 -16.34 -7.38 -8.98
C ARG A 18 -16.22 -6.10 -8.15
N ARG A 19 -15.68 -6.22 -6.93
CA ARG A 19 -15.20 -5.11 -6.12
C ARG A 19 -13.85 -5.49 -5.51
N PRO A 20 -12.76 -4.74 -5.78
CA PRO A 20 -11.50 -4.97 -5.08
C PRO A 20 -11.70 -4.80 -3.57
N GLY A 21 -11.07 -5.68 -2.79
CA GLY A 21 -11.08 -5.57 -1.32
C GLY A 21 -10.50 -4.23 -0.84
N PRO A 22 -10.79 -3.81 0.39
CA PRO A 22 -10.34 -2.53 0.91
C PRO A 22 -8.81 -2.47 0.97
N SER A 23 -8.26 -1.29 0.73
CA SER A 23 -6.83 -1.02 0.88
C SER A 23 -6.58 -0.16 2.11
N PHE A 24 -5.63 -0.55 2.95
CA PHE A 24 -5.24 0.18 4.15
C PHE A 24 -3.87 0.81 3.92
N VAL A 25 -3.77 2.13 4.01
CA VAL A 25 -2.51 2.88 4.01
C VAL A 25 -2.16 3.16 5.46
N VAL A 26 -0.97 2.75 5.90
CA VAL A 26 -0.57 2.88 7.30
C VAL A 26 0.74 3.64 7.37
N ASP A 27 0.77 4.73 8.14
CA ASP A 27 2.00 5.43 8.45
C ASP A 27 2.86 4.63 9.44
N VAL A 28 4.12 4.38 9.07
CA VAL A 28 5.12 3.66 9.86
C VAL A 28 6.19 4.64 10.29
N ASP A 29 5.86 5.42 11.31
CA ASP A 29 6.74 6.40 11.96
C ASP A 29 7.65 5.81 13.05
N GLY A 30 7.55 4.49 13.29
CA GLY A 30 8.28 3.79 14.35
C GLY A 30 7.68 3.95 15.75
N SER A 31 6.59 4.71 15.91
CA SER A 31 5.95 4.91 17.20
C SER A 31 5.17 3.66 17.67
N PRO A 32 4.94 3.49 18.98
CA PRO A 32 4.06 2.43 19.49
C PRO A 32 2.62 2.51 18.96
N THR A 33 2.14 3.72 18.67
CA THR A 33 0.81 3.94 18.09
C THR A 33 0.78 3.53 16.62
N GLY A 34 1.80 3.89 15.84
CA GLY A 34 1.99 3.42 14.46
C GLY A 34 2.08 1.89 14.37
N HIS A 35 2.80 1.25 15.30
CA HIS A 35 2.86 -0.21 15.37
C HIS A 35 1.49 -0.85 15.63
N ARG A 36 0.72 -0.32 16.59
CA ARG A 36 -0.65 -0.80 16.87
C ARG A 36 -1.58 -0.60 15.66
N ALA A 37 -1.45 0.53 14.96
CA ALA A 37 -2.15 0.81 13.72
C ALA A 37 -1.84 -0.23 12.63
N LEU A 38 -0.56 -0.59 12.47
CA LEU A 38 -0.13 -1.62 11.53
C LEU A 38 -0.70 -3.00 11.88
N VAL A 39 -0.60 -3.42 13.14
CA VAL A 39 -1.19 -4.68 13.64
C VAL A 39 -2.68 -4.73 13.37
N TRP A 40 -3.39 -3.64 13.65
CA TRP A 40 -4.82 -3.53 13.39
C TRP A 40 -5.14 -3.65 11.89
N ALA A 41 -4.39 -2.95 11.03
CA ALA A 41 -4.60 -2.97 9.59
C ALA A 41 -4.34 -4.35 8.97
N LEU A 42 -3.32 -5.07 9.45
CA LEU A 42 -3.03 -6.44 9.02
C LEU A 42 -4.20 -7.38 9.32
N ARG A 43 -4.72 -7.34 10.55
CA ARG A 43 -5.88 -8.16 10.96
C ARG A 43 -7.11 -7.84 10.13
N GLU A 44 -7.36 -6.56 9.86
CA GLU A 44 -8.53 -6.15 9.08
C GLU A 44 -8.40 -6.42 7.59
N ALA A 45 -7.20 -6.32 7.02
CA ALA A 45 -6.93 -6.75 5.67
C ALA A 45 -7.18 -8.26 5.52
N ALA A 46 -6.70 -9.08 6.46
CA ALA A 46 -6.96 -10.52 6.42
C ALA A 46 -8.46 -10.84 6.51
N ARG A 47 -9.20 -10.17 7.41
CA ARG A 47 -10.66 -10.36 7.57
C ARG A 47 -11.48 -9.96 6.36
N ARG A 48 -11.01 -8.99 5.57
CA ARG A 48 -11.76 -8.40 4.45
C ARG A 48 -11.16 -8.72 3.08
N GLU A 49 -10.22 -9.65 3.02
CA GLU A 49 -9.45 -9.99 1.81
C GLU A 49 -8.79 -8.75 1.17
N GLY A 50 -8.42 -7.77 2.00
CA GLY A 50 -7.86 -6.48 1.62
C GLY A 50 -6.35 -6.50 1.40
N THR A 51 -5.78 -5.31 1.29
CA THR A 51 -4.34 -5.07 1.14
C THR A 51 -3.85 -4.02 2.13
N VAL A 52 -2.61 -4.12 2.56
CA VAL A 52 -1.95 -3.10 3.39
C VAL A 52 -0.79 -2.47 2.61
N LEU A 53 -0.71 -1.15 2.61
CA LEU A 53 0.42 -0.36 2.16
C LEU A 53 1.02 0.32 3.40
N ALA A 54 2.14 -0.21 3.89
CA ALA A 54 2.93 0.38 4.95
C ALA A 54 3.81 1.49 4.35
N VAL A 55 3.59 2.72 4.79
CA VAL A 55 4.22 3.92 4.28
C VAL A 55 5.20 4.44 5.31
N ALA A 56 6.47 4.56 4.96
CA ALA A 56 7.43 5.30 5.77
C ALA A 56 7.62 6.70 5.17
N ALA A 57 7.32 7.73 5.96
CA ALA A 57 7.61 9.10 5.57
C ALA A 57 9.11 9.40 5.64
N VAL A 58 9.62 10.06 4.62
CA VAL A 58 10.95 10.68 4.58
C VAL A 58 10.75 12.16 4.87
N ASP A 59 11.34 12.62 5.97
CA ASP A 59 11.31 14.02 6.34
C ASP A 59 12.24 14.83 5.42
N PRO A 60 11.89 16.10 5.13
CA PRO A 60 12.77 16.96 4.37
C PRO A 60 14.10 17.14 5.12
N PRO A 61 15.21 17.33 4.39
CA PRO A 61 16.49 17.62 5.04
C PRO A 61 16.34 18.87 5.92
N ALA A 62 16.70 18.77 7.20
CA ALA A 62 16.69 19.91 8.12
C ALA A 62 17.53 21.06 7.55
N ASP A 63 17.11 22.31 7.74
CA ASP A 63 17.70 23.48 7.06
C ASP A 63 19.20 23.71 7.35
N ASP A 64 19.77 23.12 8.41
CA ASP A 64 21.16 23.37 8.79
C ASP A 64 21.90 22.16 9.41
N PRO A 65 22.43 21.24 8.59
CA PRO A 65 23.36 20.22 9.03
C PRO A 65 24.79 20.65 8.72
N LEU A 66 25.70 20.32 9.65
CA LEU A 66 27.12 20.49 9.43
C LEU A 66 27.55 19.87 8.08
N PRO A 67 28.46 20.52 7.33
CA PRO A 67 28.97 20.00 6.06
C PRO A 67 29.46 18.55 6.19
N GLY A 68 29.00 17.66 5.31
CA GLY A 68 29.46 16.27 5.22
C GLY A 68 28.71 15.22 6.05
N GLN A 69 27.68 15.61 6.83
CA GLN A 69 26.88 14.67 7.63
C GLN A 69 25.46 14.39 7.09
N ARG A 70 25.11 14.89 5.90
CA ARG A 70 23.80 14.62 5.30
C ARG A 70 23.79 13.24 4.63
N PRO A 71 22.90 12.31 5.03
CA PRO A 71 22.52 11.21 4.15
C PRO A 71 22.01 11.79 2.84
N SER A 72 22.31 11.13 1.72
CA SER A 72 21.66 11.50 0.46
C SER A 72 20.16 11.21 0.57
N ASP A 73 19.34 11.85 -0.26
CA ASP A 73 17.90 11.57 -0.32
C ASP A 73 17.62 10.08 -0.60
N VAL A 74 18.51 9.43 -1.35
CA VAL A 74 18.47 7.99 -1.63
C VAL A 74 18.69 7.18 -0.34
N ASP A 75 19.70 7.52 0.45
CA ASP A 75 20.00 6.82 1.72
C ASP A 75 18.84 6.99 2.72
N ALA A 76 18.25 8.19 2.78
CA ALA A 76 17.11 8.46 3.65
C ALA A 76 15.86 7.64 3.24
N ARG A 77 15.61 7.53 1.93
CA ARG A 77 14.54 6.72 1.34
C ARG A 77 14.73 5.23 1.62
N GLU A 78 15.94 4.72 1.44
CA GLU A 78 16.27 3.32 1.68
C GLU A 78 16.16 2.98 3.17
N ALA A 79 16.68 3.84 4.05
CA ALA A 79 16.54 3.67 5.49
C ALA A 79 15.07 3.70 5.94
N ALA A 80 14.23 4.56 5.34
CA ALA A 80 12.80 4.60 5.59
C ALA A 80 12.11 3.31 5.15
N LEU A 81 12.44 2.80 3.96
CA LEU A 81 11.88 1.54 3.45
C LEU A 81 12.28 0.35 4.34
N ALA A 82 13.55 0.26 4.73
CA ALA A 82 14.04 -0.79 5.63
C ALA A 82 13.34 -0.76 7.00
N ARG A 83 13.05 0.43 7.55
CA ARG A 83 12.24 0.58 8.76
C ARG A 83 10.82 0.07 8.56
N ALA A 84 10.18 0.39 7.43
CA ALA A 84 8.84 -0.12 7.11
C ALA A 84 8.82 -1.65 7.01
N ASP A 85 9.80 -2.24 6.32
CA ASP A 85 9.93 -3.69 6.18
C ASP A 85 10.11 -4.37 7.53
N ALA A 86 11.01 -3.85 8.37
CA ALA A 86 11.23 -4.38 9.71
C ALA A 86 9.97 -4.30 10.59
N ALA A 87 9.21 -3.20 10.52
CA ALA A 87 7.97 -3.05 11.25
C ALA A 87 6.89 -4.05 10.78
N VAL A 88 6.79 -4.28 9.47
CA VAL A 88 5.88 -5.29 8.89
C VAL A 88 6.26 -6.68 9.36
N VAL A 89 7.53 -7.06 9.28
CA VAL A 89 8.02 -8.38 9.75
C VAL A 89 7.69 -8.57 11.23
N ARG A 90 7.96 -7.56 12.07
CA ARG A 90 7.62 -7.60 13.50
C ARG A 90 6.13 -7.79 13.74
N ALA A 91 5.29 -7.05 13.03
CA ALA A 91 3.83 -7.13 13.19
C ALA A 91 3.26 -8.47 12.69
N ILE A 92 3.81 -9.04 11.61
CA ILE A 92 3.44 -10.38 11.12
C ILE A 92 3.84 -11.43 12.16
N ALA A 93 5.05 -11.37 12.70
CA ALA A 93 5.52 -12.31 13.72
C ALA A 93 4.66 -12.25 14.99
N GLU A 94 4.23 -11.07 15.41
CA GLU A 94 3.35 -10.88 16.57
C GLU A 94 1.93 -11.42 16.35
N THR A 95 1.38 -11.23 15.15
CA THR A 95 -0.03 -11.52 14.88
C THR A 95 -0.29 -12.88 14.26
N GLY A 96 0.73 -13.49 13.63
CA GLY A 96 0.57 -14.66 12.77
C GLY A 96 -0.22 -14.40 11.48
N VAL A 97 -0.61 -13.15 11.22
CA VAL A 97 -1.42 -12.78 10.06
C VAL A 97 -0.51 -12.46 8.89
N SER A 98 -0.50 -13.34 7.89
CA SER A 98 0.08 -13.06 6.58
C SER A 98 -0.99 -12.56 5.62
N GLY A 99 -0.68 -11.51 4.87
CA GLY A 99 -1.61 -10.87 3.94
C GLY A 99 -0.88 -10.14 2.83
N ARG A 100 -1.63 -9.54 1.91
CA ARG A 100 -1.06 -8.71 0.84
C ARG A 100 -0.56 -7.39 1.41
N VAL A 101 0.70 -7.35 1.82
CA VAL A 101 1.37 -6.17 2.35
C VAL A 101 2.42 -5.67 1.36
N ARG A 102 2.51 -4.36 1.19
CA ARG A 102 3.58 -3.68 0.46
C ARG A 102 4.15 -2.57 1.33
N THR A 103 5.42 -2.28 1.16
CA THR A 103 6.11 -1.17 1.81
C THR A 103 6.49 -0.12 0.78
N VAL A 104 6.46 1.15 1.18
CA VAL A 104 6.89 2.26 0.34
C VAL A 104 7.43 3.39 1.20
N ALA A 105 8.52 4.00 0.77
CA ALA A 105 8.97 5.28 1.30
C ALA A 105 8.35 6.41 0.46
N VAL A 106 7.86 7.47 1.09
CA VAL A 106 7.30 8.66 0.43
C VAL A 106 7.72 9.92 1.17
N ASP A 107 7.65 11.08 0.52
CA ASP A 107 7.95 12.35 1.20
C ASP A 107 6.87 12.67 2.23
N ARG A 108 7.26 13.21 3.39
CA ARG A 108 6.34 13.54 4.48
C ARG A 108 5.20 14.46 4.03
N SER A 109 5.50 15.45 3.21
CA SER A 109 4.53 16.39 2.66
C SER A 109 3.44 15.71 1.81
N LEU A 110 3.79 14.64 1.07
CA LEU A 110 2.82 13.86 0.30
C LEU A 110 1.86 13.11 1.22
N LEU A 111 2.38 12.49 2.29
CA LEU A 111 1.55 11.78 3.27
C LEU A 111 0.60 12.73 4.00
N ASP A 112 1.08 13.91 4.40
CA ASP A 112 0.26 14.93 5.06
C ASP A 112 -0.83 15.47 4.12
N ALA A 113 -0.49 15.71 2.85
CA ALA A 113 -1.44 16.13 1.82
C ALA A 113 -2.53 15.06 1.59
N LEU A 114 -2.16 13.78 1.51
CA LEU A 114 -3.11 12.67 1.40
C LEU A 114 -4.04 12.59 2.61
N SER A 115 -3.49 12.78 3.81
CA SER A 115 -4.25 12.78 5.07
C SER A 115 -5.33 13.87 5.08
N THR A 116 -4.98 15.06 4.58
CA THR A 116 -5.87 16.22 4.55
C THR A 116 -6.92 16.14 3.44
N ALA A 117 -6.55 15.57 2.29
CA ALA A 117 -7.44 15.42 1.13
C ALA A 117 -8.50 14.31 1.33
N ALA A 118 -8.40 13.53 2.41
CA ALA A 118 -9.15 12.31 2.57
C ALA A 118 -10.65 12.53 2.78
N ARG A 119 -11.46 12.15 1.77
CA ARG A 119 -12.92 12.06 1.87
C ARG A 119 -13.45 10.86 1.11
N GLY A 120 -14.12 9.95 1.84
CA GLY A 120 -15.02 8.89 1.34
C GLY A 120 -14.45 7.93 0.28
N GLY A 121 -14.24 6.66 0.64
CA GLY A 121 -14.00 5.60 -0.34
C GLY A 121 -13.50 4.27 0.22
N ASP A 122 -12.96 3.42 -0.68
CA ASP A 122 -12.51 2.05 -0.42
C ASP A 122 -11.05 1.94 0.09
N LEU A 123 -10.37 3.09 0.28
CA LEU A 123 -9.01 3.18 0.82
C LEU A 123 -9.09 3.77 2.24
N VAL A 124 -8.34 3.25 3.21
CA VAL A 124 -8.36 3.69 4.61
C VAL A 124 -6.95 4.13 5.00
N LEU A 125 -6.75 5.39 5.36
CA LEU A 125 -5.52 5.86 5.98
C LEU A 125 -5.57 5.63 7.49
N VAL A 126 -4.49 5.10 8.06
CA VAL A 126 -4.33 4.83 9.49
C VAL A 126 -3.03 5.49 9.95
N GLY A 127 -3.12 6.44 10.87
CA GLY A 127 -1.96 7.12 11.44
C GLY A 127 -2.15 7.38 12.93
N SER A 128 -1.19 8.09 13.53
CA SER A 128 -1.19 8.45 14.94
C SER A 128 -2.45 9.24 15.36
N GLY A 129 -2.98 10.08 14.46
CA GLY A 129 -4.21 10.85 14.67
C GLY A 129 -5.54 10.10 14.45
N GLY A 130 -5.51 8.80 14.12
CA GLY A 130 -6.71 7.99 13.90
C GLY A 130 -6.83 7.44 12.48
N ARG A 131 -8.08 7.28 12.01
CA ARG A 131 -8.41 6.59 10.75
C ARG A 131 -9.27 7.45 9.85
N THR A 132 -8.91 7.55 8.57
CA THR A 132 -9.62 8.39 7.59
C THR A 132 -9.91 7.61 6.30
N LEU A 133 -11.08 7.82 5.71
CA LEU A 133 -11.46 7.19 4.45
C LEU A 133 -11.03 8.03 3.25
N LEU A 134 -10.39 7.38 2.29
CA LEU A 134 -9.87 7.91 1.05
C LEU A 134 -10.67 7.38 -0.15
N ARG A 135 -10.97 8.26 -1.09
CA ARG A 135 -11.52 7.88 -2.39
C ARG A 135 -10.41 7.27 -3.27
N PRO A 136 -10.63 6.10 -3.88
CA PRO A 136 -9.74 5.62 -4.93
C PRO A 136 -9.71 6.65 -6.05
N LEU A 137 -8.51 7.13 -6.39
CA LEU A 137 -8.30 7.85 -7.64
C LEU A 137 -8.48 6.82 -8.74
N ALA A 138 -9.53 6.97 -9.55
CA ALA A 138 -9.74 6.09 -10.70
C ALA A 138 -8.47 6.16 -11.56
N PRO A 139 -7.77 5.04 -11.82
CA PRO A 139 -6.61 5.06 -12.69
C PRO A 139 -7.02 5.66 -14.02
N ARG A 140 -6.39 6.77 -14.41
CA ARG A 140 -6.51 7.31 -15.77
C ARG A 140 -5.75 6.35 -16.68
N PHE A 141 -6.42 5.30 -17.15
CA PHE A 141 -5.87 4.52 -18.24
C PHE A 141 -5.82 5.42 -19.48
N PRO A 142 -4.64 5.70 -20.07
CA PRO A 142 -4.61 6.27 -21.41
C PRO A 142 -5.29 5.25 -22.32
N GLY A 143 -6.48 5.61 -22.82
CA GLY A 143 -7.33 4.70 -23.57
C GLY A 143 -6.56 4.12 -24.76
N ARG A 144 -6.36 2.80 -24.77
CA ARG A 144 -6.05 2.08 -25.99
C ARG A 144 -7.27 2.22 -26.90
N ARG A 145 -7.15 3.00 -27.98
CA ARG A 145 -8.09 2.93 -29.10
C ARG A 145 -8.06 1.48 -29.61
N LEU A 146 -9.12 0.73 -29.32
CA LEU A 146 -9.40 -0.51 -30.02
C LEU A 146 -9.78 -0.09 -31.45
N ALA A 147 -8.88 -0.35 -32.40
CA ALA A 147 -9.25 -0.33 -33.80
C ALA A 147 -10.25 -1.46 -34.02
N SER A 148 -11.51 -1.10 -34.27
CA SER A 148 -12.49 -2.01 -34.86
C SER A 148 -12.09 -2.17 -36.33
N GLY A 149 -11.64 -3.38 -36.68
CA GLY A 149 -11.45 -3.81 -38.06
C GLY A 149 -12.63 -4.66 -38.50
N ALA A 150 -13.08 -4.39 -39.72
CA ALA A 150 -14.33 -4.82 -40.36
C ALA A 150 -14.42 -6.31 -40.70
#